data_AF-A0A1S3JGH7-F1
#
_entry.id   AF-A0A1S3JGH7-F1
#
_cell.length_a   1.000
_cell.length_b   1.000
_cell.length_c   1.000
_cell.angle_alpha   90.00
_cell.angle_beta   90.00
_cell.angle_gamma   90.00
#
_symmetry.space_group_name_H-M   'P 1'
#
loop_
_entity.id
_entity.type
_entity.pdbx_description
1 polymer ?
#
loop_
_entity_poly.entity_id
_entity_poly.type
_entity_poly.pdbx_seq_one_letter_code
_entity_poly.pdbx_strand_id
1 'polypeptide(L)'
;MLGRGIDQILPYHCNPRIYQEDASDAREYIQLAVEKNGPLPKHIGMEYVWGDALQILREKRPDFRLINLETAVTTSETPWMGKSFHFRTHPQHVQSLRAAGVDCCVLSNNHVLDWGYPGLAETLTTLKEADLKYVGAGENIYEAQLPAIFEVPN
;
A
#
# COMPACT_ATOMS: atom_id res chain seq x y z
N MET A 1 -1.78 -1.76 -5.80
CA MET A 1 -1.18 -0.46 -5.41
C MET A 1 -2.27 0.38 -4.75
N LEU A 2 -2.03 0.90 -3.54
CA LEU A 2 -3.04 1.64 -2.73
C LEU A 2 -2.87 3.17 -2.79
N GLY A 3 -1.99 3.68 -3.64
CA GLY A 3 -1.69 5.12 -3.72
C GLY A 3 -2.51 5.87 -4.76
N ARG A 4 -2.21 7.17 -4.90
CA ARG A 4 -2.83 8.09 -5.88
C ARG A 4 -4.35 8.05 -5.80
N GLY A 5 -5.07 7.89 -6.91
CA GLY A 5 -6.53 7.89 -6.94
C GLY A 5 -7.17 6.88 -5.98
N ILE A 6 -6.54 5.71 -5.74
CA ILE A 6 -7.07 4.71 -4.81
C ILE A 6 -7.03 5.22 -3.36
N ASP A 7 -5.94 5.88 -2.95
CA ASP A 7 -5.84 6.51 -1.62
C ASP A 7 -6.97 7.53 -1.42
N GLN A 8 -7.31 8.27 -2.47
CA GLN A 8 -8.27 9.37 -2.42
C GLN A 8 -9.75 8.94 -2.44
N ILE A 9 -10.06 7.70 -2.86
CA ILE A 9 -11.45 7.17 -2.84
C ILE A 9 -11.75 6.37 -1.57
N LEU A 10 -10.73 6.06 -0.77
CA LEU A 10 -10.87 5.34 0.49
C LEU A 10 -11.20 6.32 1.64
N PRO A 11 -11.70 5.81 2.80
CA PRO A 11 -12.17 6.66 3.89
C PRO A 11 -11.13 7.59 4.52
N TYR A 12 -9.84 7.24 4.42
CA TYR A 12 -8.73 8.07 4.87
C TYR A 12 -7.90 8.44 3.63
N HIS A 13 -7.17 9.54 3.67
CA HIS A 13 -6.37 9.94 2.51
C HIS A 13 -5.22 10.84 2.95
N CYS A 14 -4.11 10.71 2.24
CA CYS A 14 -3.02 11.65 2.33
C CYS A 14 -3.33 12.89 1.48
N ASN A 15 -2.51 13.94 1.65
CA ASN A 15 -2.54 15.10 0.77
C ASN A 15 -2.43 14.65 -0.70
N PRO A 16 -3.35 15.08 -1.59
CA PRO A 16 -3.43 14.57 -2.96
C PRO A 16 -2.31 15.07 -3.87
N ARG A 17 -1.45 15.97 -3.41
CA ARG A 17 -0.36 16.54 -4.22
C ARG A 17 0.53 15.45 -4.82
N ILE A 18 0.75 15.54 -6.13
CA ILE A 18 1.69 14.75 -6.89
C ILE A 18 2.91 15.60 -7.27
N TYR A 19 4.10 15.00 -7.22
CA TYR A 19 5.38 15.63 -7.54
C TYR A 19 5.89 15.15 -8.91
N GLN A 20 5.07 15.29 -9.94
CA GLN A 20 5.37 14.95 -11.35
C GLN A 20 5.20 16.18 -12.24
N GLU A 21 5.82 16.18 -13.41
CA GLU A 21 5.71 17.28 -14.37
C GLU A 21 4.32 17.34 -15.03
N ASP A 22 3.71 16.18 -15.26
CA ASP A 22 2.47 16.00 -16.01
C ASP A 22 1.22 15.79 -15.14
N ALA A 23 1.39 15.66 -13.82
CA ALA A 23 0.29 15.50 -12.87
C ALA A 23 0.60 16.20 -11.55
N SER A 24 -0.38 16.96 -11.05
CA SER A 24 -0.22 17.75 -9.81
C SER A 24 -1.12 17.29 -8.68
N ASP A 25 -2.23 16.59 -8.98
CA ASP A 25 -3.22 16.17 -8.01
C ASP A 25 -3.72 14.74 -8.28
N ALA A 26 -3.71 13.90 -7.25
CA ALA A 26 -4.13 12.51 -7.32
C ALA A 26 -5.62 12.31 -7.66
N ARG A 27 -6.46 13.33 -7.45
CA ARG A 27 -7.89 13.28 -7.77
C ARG A 27 -8.14 13.38 -9.27
N GLU A 28 -7.18 13.86 -10.05
CA GLU A 28 -7.23 13.83 -11.52
C GLU A 28 -7.40 12.38 -12.04
N TYR A 29 -6.75 11.40 -11.39
CA TYR A 29 -6.93 9.97 -11.72
C TYR A 29 -8.38 9.50 -11.54
N ILE A 30 -9.06 10.02 -10.51
CA ILE A 30 -10.45 9.67 -10.21
C ILE A 30 -11.37 10.27 -11.29
N GLN A 31 -11.15 11.54 -11.64
CA GLN A 31 -11.91 12.21 -12.69
C GLN A 31 -11.80 11.44 -14.01
N LEU A 32 -10.57 11.13 -14.44
CA LEU A 32 -10.33 10.38 -15.68
C LEU A 32 -10.99 8.98 -15.64
N ALA A 33 -10.94 8.30 -14.50
CA ALA A 33 -11.59 7.01 -14.32
C ALA A 33 -13.12 7.11 -14.42
N VAL A 34 -13.73 8.13 -13.81
CA VAL A 34 -15.18 8.36 -13.84
C VAL A 34 -15.66 8.77 -15.22
N GLU A 35 -14.93 9.65 -15.91
CA GLU A 35 -15.24 10.06 -17.29
C GLU A 35 -15.25 8.86 -18.24
N LYS A 36 -14.32 7.92 -18.04
CA LYS A 36 -14.19 6.75 -18.91
C LYS A 36 -15.17 5.62 -18.58
N ASN A 37 -15.44 5.37 -17.29
CA ASN A 37 -16.11 4.16 -16.82
C ASN A 37 -17.47 4.41 -16.14
N GLY A 38 -17.84 5.68 -15.93
CA GLY A 38 -19.02 6.06 -15.18
C GLY A 38 -18.76 6.27 -13.68
N PRO A 39 -19.80 6.58 -12.90
CA PRO A 39 -19.65 6.97 -11.50
C PRO A 39 -19.12 5.83 -10.62
N LEU A 40 -18.36 6.20 -9.60
CA LEU A 40 -17.92 5.27 -8.56
C LEU A 40 -19.09 4.82 -7.66
N PRO A 41 -18.98 3.66 -6.99
CA PRO A 41 -19.94 3.24 -5.99
C PRO A 41 -20.10 4.27 -4.86
N LYS A 42 -21.30 4.36 -4.28
CA LYS A 42 -21.60 5.27 -3.15
C LYS A 42 -20.81 4.95 -1.88
N HIS A 43 -20.46 3.68 -1.70
CA HIS A 43 -19.70 3.20 -0.55
C HIS A 43 -18.51 2.40 -1.04
N ILE A 44 -17.32 2.81 -0.62
CA ILE A 44 -16.06 2.18 -0.97
C ILE A 44 -15.38 1.79 0.34
N GLY A 45 -15.39 0.48 0.62
CA GLY A 45 -14.71 -0.10 1.77
C GLY A 45 -13.24 -0.42 1.49
N MET A 46 -12.51 -0.83 2.53
CA MET A 46 -11.10 -1.20 2.43
C MET A 46 -10.87 -2.41 1.51
N GLU A 47 -11.89 -3.24 1.32
CA GLU A 47 -11.90 -4.41 0.46
C GLU A 47 -12.03 -4.09 -1.04
N TYR A 48 -12.43 -2.86 -1.39
CA TYR A 48 -12.82 -2.48 -2.76
C TYR A 48 -11.77 -2.83 -3.82
N VAL A 49 -10.50 -2.56 -3.52
CA VAL A 49 -9.38 -2.71 -4.45
C VAL A 49 -9.14 -4.15 -4.90
N TRP A 50 -9.66 -5.12 -4.16
CA TRP A 50 -9.46 -6.53 -4.45
C TRP A 50 -10.49 -7.09 -5.43
N GLY A 51 -11.69 -6.51 -5.48
CA GLY A 51 -12.79 -7.00 -6.33
C GLY A 51 -12.95 -8.52 -6.26
N ASP A 52 -12.98 -9.16 -7.43
CA ASP A 52 -13.16 -10.60 -7.58
C ASP A 52 -12.03 -11.45 -6.94
N ALA A 53 -10.85 -10.85 -6.71
CA ALA A 53 -9.72 -11.57 -6.13
C ALA A 53 -10.04 -12.12 -4.73
N LEU A 54 -10.88 -11.45 -3.94
CA LEU A 54 -11.26 -11.96 -2.61
C LEU A 54 -12.04 -13.27 -2.71
N GLN A 55 -12.91 -13.40 -3.71
CA GLN A 55 -13.63 -14.65 -3.92
C GLN A 55 -12.67 -15.76 -4.32
N ILE A 56 -11.75 -15.48 -5.24
CA ILE A 56 -10.73 -16.45 -5.68
C ILE A 56 -9.87 -16.89 -4.49
N LEU A 57 -9.41 -15.96 -3.64
CA LEU A 57 -8.60 -16.28 -2.45
C LEU A 57 -9.38 -17.15 -1.45
N ARG A 58 -10.68 -16.89 -1.26
CA ARG A 58 -11.55 -17.71 -0.40
C ARG A 58 -11.75 -19.12 -0.96
N GLU A 59 -11.95 -19.24 -2.26
CA GLU A 59 -12.16 -20.54 -2.92
C GLU A 59 -10.89 -21.39 -2.95
N LYS A 60 -9.76 -20.75 -3.28
CA LYS A 60 -8.46 -21.43 -3.38
C LYS A 60 -7.89 -21.80 -2.01
N ARG A 61 -8.22 -21.05 -0.97
CA ARG A 61 -7.71 -21.24 0.41
C ARG A 61 -6.19 -21.45 0.41
N PRO A 62 -5.39 -20.50 -0.12
CA PRO A 62 -3.95 -20.65 -0.11
C PRO A 62 -3.45 -20.72 1.35
N ASP A 63 -2.48 -21.57 1.61
CA ASP A 63 -1.83 -21.71 2.92
C ASP A 63 -1.04 -20.46 3.30
N PHE A 64 -0.63 -19.67 2.30
CA PHE A 64 0.15 -18.47 2.49
C PHE A 64 -0.12 -17.40 1.42
N ARG A 65 -0.23 -16.13 1.83
CA ARG A 65 -0.46 -14.97 0.97
C ARG A 65 0.66 -13.94 1.13
N LEU A 66 1.55 -13.90 0.14
CA LEU A 66 2.65 -12.95 0.03
C LEU A 66 2.30 -11.86 -0.99
N ILE A 67 2.59 -10.60 -0.65
CA ILE A 67 2.44 -9.48 -1.58
C ILE A 67 3.71 -8.64 -1.67
N ASN A 68 3.94 -8.00 -2.81
CA ASN A 68 4.84 -6.84 -2.88
C ASN A 68 4.06 -5.60 -2.45
N LEU A 69 4.44 -4.99 -1.33
CA LEU A 69 3.88 -3.72 -0.90
C LEU A 69 4.74 -2.59 -1.45
N GLU A 70 4.46 -2.25 -2.71
CA GLU A 70 5.20 -1.23 -3.46
C GLU A 70 4.99 0.20 -2.92
N THR A 71 3.85 0.46 -2.28
CA THR A 71 3.48 1.81 -1.85
C THR A 71 3.96 2.05 -0.41
N ALA A 72 4.68 3.16 -0.18
CA ALA A 72 5.01 3.59 1.18
C ALA A 72 3.71 3.88 1.97
N VAL A 73 3.64 3.37 3.19
CA VAL A 73 2.47 3.46 4.07
C VAL A 73 2.77 4.54 5.12
N THR A 74 2.47 5.79 4.80
CA THR A 74 2.96 6.95 5.55
C THR A 74 2.13 8.20 5.29
N THR A 75 2.09 9.10 6.27
CA THR A 75 1.57 10.47 6.14
C THR A 75 2.66 11.52 5.91
N SER A 76 3.95 11.14 5.95
CA SER A 76 5.11 12.02 5.69
C SER A 76 4.94 12.79 4.39
N GLU A 77 5.05 14.11 4.42
CA GLU A 77 4.84 14.99 3.25
C GLU A 77 6.12 15.38 2.51
N THR A 78 7.29 14.92 2.96
CA THR A 78 8.57 15.25 2.33
C THR A 78 8.98 14.16 1.34
N PRO A 79 8.85 14.38 0.02
CA PRO A 79 9.23 13.39 -0.98
C PRO A 79 10.76 13.27 -1.09
N TRP A 80 11.24 12.09 -1.49
CA TRP A 80 12.64 11.88 -1.80
C TRP A 80 13.05 12.65 -3.07
N MET A 81 14.08 13.47 -2.97
CA MET A 81 14.54 14.32 -4.07
C MET A 81 15.12 13.50 -5.23
N GLY A 82 14.90 13.98 -6.46
CA GLY A 82 15.47 13.38 -7.67
C GLY A 82 14.78 12.10 -8.17
N LYS A 83 13.63 11.73 -7.60
CA LYS A 83 12.75 10.69 -8.15
C LYS A 83 11.61 11.28 -8.96
N SER A 84 11.25 10.62 -10.07
CA SER A 84 10.12 10.99 -10.92
C SER A 84 8.77 10.56 -10.33
N PHE A 85 8.74 9.50 -9.52
CA PHE A 85 7.50 8.91 -9.02
C PHE A 85 7.61 8.63 -7.53
N HIS A 86 6.61 9.11 -6.79
CA HIS A 86 6.42 8.88 -5.36
C HIS A 86 5.07 8.22 -5.12
N PHE A 87 5.06 7.06 -4.48
CA PHE A 87 3.87 6.34 -4.10
C PHE A 87 3.68 6.41 -2.58
N ARG A 88 2.50 6.86 -2.17
CA ARG A 88 2.08 6.96 -0.77
C ARG A 88 0.66 6.47 -0.63
N THR A 89 0.37 5.85 0.50
CA THR A 89 -1.00 5.57 0.96
C THR A 89 -1.10 5.86 2.44
N HIS A 90 -2.28 6.25 2.91
CA HIS A 90 -2.53 6.52 4.31
C HIS A 90 -2.34 5.24 5.17
N PRO A 91 -1.74 5.31 6.37
CA PRO A 91 -1.53 4.15 7.25
C PRO A 91 -2.77 3.29 7.51
N GLN A 92 -3.94 3.91 7.63
CA GLN A 92 -5.20 3.20 7.83
C GLN A 92 -5.58 2.25 6.68
N HIS A 93 -5.00 2.40 5.49
CA HIS A 93 -5.23 1.51 4.35
C HIS A 93 -4.54 0.16 4.48
N VAL A 94 -3.74 -0.05 5.52
CA VAL A 94 -3.26 -1.39 5.91
C VAL A 94 -4.41 -2.38 6.12
N GLN A 95 -5.60 -1.88 6.49
CA GLN A 95 -6.80 -2.71 6.61
C GLN A 95 -7.25 -3.32 5.26
N SER A 96 -6.93 -2.71 4.13
CA SER A 96 -7.13 -3.33 2.81
C SER A 96 -6.32 -4.61 2.68
N LEU A 97 -5.09 -4.65 3.19
CA LEU A 97 -4.25 -5.85 3.15
C LEU A 97 -4.83 -6.95 4.06
N ARG A 98 -5.32 -6.56 5.24
CA ARG A 98 -5.99 -7.48 6.17
C ARG A 98 -7.29 -8.05 5.59
N ALA A 99 -8.05 -7.26 4.84
CA ALA A 99 -9.28 -7.71 4.19
C ALA A 99 -9.04 -8.86 3.19
N ALA A 100 -7.85 -8.93 2.58
CA ALA A 100 -7.44 -10.04 1.72
C ALA A 100 -6.74 -11.19 2.46
N GLY A 101 -6.57 -11.09 3.78
CA GLY A 101 -5.88 -12.09 4.59
C GLY A 101 -4.39 -12.22 4.25
N VAL A 102 -3.75 -11.10 3.84
CA VAL A 102 -2.31 -11.07 3.55
C VAL A 102 -1.53 -11.47 4.79
N ASP A 103 -0.58 -12.40 4.63
CA ASP A 103 0.24 -12.91 5.72
C ASP A 103 1.59 -12.17 5.79
N CYS A 104 2.16 -11.79 4.63
CA CYS A 104 3.45 -11.13 4.57
C CYS A 104 3.55 -10.09 3.44
N CYS A 105 4.21 -8.97 3.74
CA CYS A 105 4.55 -7.93 2.77
C CYS A 105 6.05 -7.92 2.45
N VAL A 106 6.41 -7.92 1.17
CA VAL A 106 7.77 -7.65 0.71
C VAL A 106 7.92 -6.15 0.46
N LEU A 107 8.91 -5.54 1.13
CA LEU A 107 9.15 -4.09 1.08
C LEU A 107 10.35 -3.72 0.21
N SER A 108 11.20 -4.69 -0.16
CA SER A 108 12.36 -4.47 -1.02
C SER A 108 11.93 -4.18 -2.46
N ASN A 109 11.47 -2.96 -2.69
CA ASN A 109 11.13 -2.41 -3.99
C ASN A 109 11.69 -0.99 -4.10
N ASN A 110 11.62 -0.43 -5.29
CA ASN A 110 12.22 0.86 -5.61
C ASN A 110 11.47 2.05 -4.97
N HIS A 111 10.32 1.84 -4.32
CA HIS A 111 9.43 2.89 -3.79
C HIS A 111 9.38 2.99 -2.26
N VAL A 112 10.03 2.06 -1.55
CA VAL A 112 10.02 2.00 -0.09
C VAL A 112 10.59 3.26 0.59
N LEU A 113 11.44 4.02 -0.10
CA LEU A 113 12.05 5.27 0.39
C LEU A 113 11.47 6.53 -0.27
N ASP A 114 10.32 6.45 -0.94
CA ASP A 114 9.72 7.61 -1.64
C ASP A 114 9.48 8.82 -0.73
N TRP A 115 9.32 8.60 0.57
CA TRP A 115 9.09 9.65 1.57
C TRP A 115 10.19 9.68 2.65
N GLY A 116 11.37 9.22 2.25
CA GLY A 116 12.57 9.14 3.07
C GLY A 116 12.46 8.19 4.25
N TYR A 117 13.48 8.25 5.11
CA TYR A 117 13.56 7.42 6.31
C TYR A 117 12.39 7.62 7.28
N PRO A 118 11.82 8.84 7.48
CA PRO A 118 10.61 8.99 8.27
C PRO A 118 9.42 8.20 7.70
N GLY A 119 9.24 8.21 6.37
CA GLY A 119 8.18 7.45 5.71
C GLY A 119 8.39 5.94 5.77
N LEU A 120 9.64 5.48 5.66
CA LEU A 120 10.00 4.08 5.92
C LEU A 120 9.68 3.69 7.36
N ALA A 121 10.10 4.48 8.35
CA ALA A 121 9.86 4.19 9.75
C ALA A 121 8.35 4.04 10.05
N GLU A 122 7.52 4.98 9.56
CA GLU A 122 6.06 4.91 9.71
C GLU A 122 5.46 3.69 8.99
N THR A 123 6.00 3.31 7.82
CA THR A 123 5.60 2.09 7.10
C THR A 123 5.85 0.85 7.96
N LEU A 124 7.04 0.72 8.53
CA LEU A 124 7.43 -0.43 9.37
C LEU A 124 6.56 -0.49 10.63
N THR A 125 6.37 0.64 11.32
CA THR A 125 5.50 0.74 12.51
C THR A 125 4.05 0.37 12.17
N THR A 126 3.49 0.89 11.07
CA THR A 126 2.11 0.61 10.68
C THR A 126 1.88 -0.88 10.41
N LEU A 127 2.80 -1.54 9.71
CA LEU A 127 2.70 -2.97 9.44
C LEU A 127 2.79 -3.80 10.73
N LYS A 128 3.72 -3.42 11.62
CA LYS A 128 3.89 -4.06 12.93
C LYS A 128 2.64 -3.92 13.80
N GLU A 129 2.05 -2.73 13.88
CA GLU A 129 0.82 -2.48 14.65
C GLU A 129 -0.41 -3.18 14.06
N ALA A 130 -0.41 -3.41 12.74
CA ALA A 130 -1.46 -4.17 12.06
C ALA A 130 -1.27 -5.70 12.13
N ASP A 131 -0.25 -6.18 12.83
CA ASP A 131 0.15 -7.59 12.92
C ASP A 131 0.41 -8.22 11.54
N LEU A 132 0.95 -7.43 10.60
CA LEU A 132 1.40 -7.89 9.29
C LEU A 132 2.91 -8.08 9.32
N LYS A 133 3.37 -9.31 9.05
CA LYS A 133 4.80 -9.56 8.89
C LYS A 133 5.30 -8.91 7.61
N TYR A 134 6.57 -8.53 7.61
CA TYR A 134 7.22 -7.96 6.45
C TYR A 134 8.68 -8.38 6.35
N VAL A 135 9.24 -8.25 5.15
CA VAL A 135 10.64 -8.55 4.84
C VAL A 135 11.21 -7.54 3.85
N GLY A 136 12.55 -7.48 3.75
CA GLY A 136 13.25 -6.70 2.75
C GLY A 136 13.45 -5.23 3.09
N ALA A 137 13.02 -4.79 4.28
CA ALA A 137 13.35 -3.51 4.89
C ALA A 137 13.30 -3.63 6.43
N GLY A 138 14.00 -2.74 7.13
CA GLY A 138 14.06 -2.71 8.60
C GLY A 138 14.68 -1.40 9.07
N GLU A 139 14.74 -1.17 10.39
CA GLU A 139 15.35 0.03 10.96
C GLU A 139 16.88 0.06 10.77
N ASN A 140 17.46 -1.12 10.50
CA ASN A 140 18.88 -1.33 10.24
C ASN A 140 19.08 -2.52 9.29
N ILE A 141 20.33 -2.71 8.84
CA ILE A 141 20.68 -3.77 7.87
C ILE A 141 20.41 -5.18 8.40
N TYR A 142 20.54 -5.40 9.70
CA TYR A 142 20.30 -6.72 10.31
C TYR A 142 18.81 -7.08 10.21
N GLU A 143 17.92 -6.17 10.64
CA GLU A 143 16.47 -6.36 10.51
C GLU A 143 16.02 -6.51 9.06
N ALA A 144 16.56 -5.72 8.14
CA ALA A 144 16.22 -5.79 6.73
C ALA A 144 16.55 -7.15 6.08
N GLN A 145 17.51 -7.89 6.66
CA GLN A 145 17.96 -9.21 6.20
C GLN A 145 17.25 -10.38 6.91
N LEU A 146 16.46 -10.13 7.95
CA LEU A 146 15.75 -11.19 8.65
C LEU A 146 14.63 -11.78 7.78
N PRO A 147 14.48 -13.12 7.75
CA PRO A 147 13.35 -13.75 7.09
C PRO A 147 12.09 -13.64 7.94
N ALA A 148 10.92 -13.60 7.28
CA ALA A 148 9.66 -13.89 7.94
C ALA A 148 9.40 -15.41 7.92
N ILE A 149 9.22 -16.00 9.10
CA ILE A 149 9.00 -17.44 9.27
C ILE A 149 7.52 -17.70 9.52
N PHE A 150 6.96 -18.69 8.83
CA PHE A 150 5.58 -19.12 8.94
C PHE A 150 5.51 -20.64 9.10
N GLU A 151 4.60 -21.08 9.96
CA GLU A 151 4.17 -22.47 10.01
C GLU A 151 2.96 -22.61 9.09
N VAL A 152 3.04 -23.54 8.14
CA VAL A 152 1.92 -23.86 7.25
C VAL A 152 1.31 -25.20 7.67
N PRO A 153 -0.02 -25.36 7.63
CA PRO A 153 -0.65 -26.66 7.87
C PRO A 153 -0.12 -27.71 6.88
N ASN A 154 0.00 -28.96 7.35
CA ASN A 154 0.33 -30.12 6.49
C ASN A 154 -0.85 -30.53 5.63
#